data_AF-A0A853IWF6-F1
#
_entry.id   AF-A0A853IWF6-F1
#
_cell.length_a   1.000
_cell.length_b   1.000
_cell.length_c   1.000
_cell.angle_alpha   90.00
_cell.angle_beta   90.00
_cell.angle_gamma   90.00
#
_symmetry.space_group_name_H-M   'P 1'
#
loop_
_entity.id
_entity.type
_entity.pdbx_description
1 polymer ?
#
loop_
_entity_poly.entity_id
_entity_poly.type
_entity_poly.pdbx_seq_one_letter_code
_entity_poly.pdbx_strand_id
1 'polypeptide(L)'
;MPFFVAFELLGPVIELFGYVALLVGAVLGWVQWTGFLAMLLLALSLGFMISALALLLEALASGLYPRPRQIAVLAAMALAENLGYRQMVSLWRLQGLWRWMRGKQQVWGTMTRTAALGEAAGPPAPAPDAIRLDAPPECPPPCTNAAACSVTKNWPACPGCRT
;
A
#
# COMPACT_ATOMS: atom_id res chain seq x y z
N MET A 1 6.86 -3.80 -20.41
CA MET A 1 6.80 -5.23 -20.06
C MET A 1 8.17 -5.90 -19.79
N PRO A 2 9.26 -5.65 -20.54
CA PRO A 2 10.54 -6.32 -20.24
C PRO A 2 11.16 -5.89 -18.89
N PHE A 3 11.01 -4.63 -18.49
CA PHE A 3 11.46 -4.12 -17.19
C PHE A 3 10.84 -4.89 -16.00
N PHE A 4 9.53 -5.13 -16.06
CA PHE A 4 8.78 -5.84 -15.02
C PHE A 4 9.34 -7.26 -14.81
N VAL A 5 9.62 -7.98 -15.90
CA VAL A 5 10.21 -9.33 -15.80
C VAL A 5 11.63 -9.27 -15.24
N ALA A 6 12.46 -8.34 -15.72
CA ALA A 6 13.86 -8.26 -15.34
C ALA A 6 14.10 -7.84 -13.89
N PHE A 7 13.27 -6.95 -13.33
CA PHE A 7 13.51 -6.42 -11.98
C PHE A 7 12.51 -6.96 -10.94
N GLU A 8 11.25 -7.10 -11.30
CA GLU A 8 10.20 -7.54 -10.36
C GLU A 8 10.18 -9.06 -10.20
N LEU A 9 10.45 -9.82 -11.27
CA LEU A 9 10.50 -11.28 -11.23
C LEU A 9 11.86 -11.79 -10.75
N LEU A 10 12.94 -11.18 -11.25
CA LEU A 10 14.32 -11.60 -11.01
C LEU A 10 14.88 -11.05 -9.70
N GLY A 11 14.37 -9.91 -9.22
CA GLY A 11 14.79 -9.29 -7.94
C GLY A 11 14.74 -10.24 -6.75
N PRO A 12 13.58 -10.88 -6.44
CA PRO A 12 13.47 -11.82 -5.32
C PRO A 12 14.40 -13.03 -5.45
N VAL A 13 14.67 -13.49 -6.69
CA VAL A 13 15.54 -14.64 -6.96
C VAL A 13 17.00 -14.28 -6.67
N ILE A 14 17.46 -13.13 -7.17
CA ILE A 14 18.84 -12.66 -6.95
C ILE A 14 19.09 -12.40 -5.47
N GLU A 15 18.12 -11.79 -4.78
CA GLU A 15 18.23 -11.49 -3.36
C GLU A 15 18.38 -12.78 -2.53
N LEU A 16 17.50 -13.76 -2.71
CA LEU A 16 17.60 -15.04 -1.99
C LEU A 16 18.88 -15.82 -2.36
N PHE A 17 19.28 -15.79 -3.63
CA PHE A 17 20.53 -16.38 -4.08
C PHE A 17 21.73 -15.74 -3.38
N GLY A 18 21.75 -14.41 -3.25
CA GLY A 18 22.78 -13.68 -2.51
C GLY A 18 22.88 -14.15 -1.06
N TYR A 19 21.75 -14.31 -0.36
CA TYR A 19 21.74 -14.83 1.02
C TYR A 19 22.26 -16.26 1.12
N VAL A 20 21.84 -17.15 0.21
CA VAL A 20 22.33 -18.54 0.19
C VAL A 20 23.82 -18.58 -0.11
N ALA A 21 24.30 -17.84 -1.11
CA ALA A 21 25.71 -17.78 -1.48
C ALA A 21 26.58 -17.26 -0.32
N LEU A 22 26.09 -16.26 0.41
CA LEU A 22 26.76 -15.71 1.59
C LEU A 22 26.85 -16.74 2.71
N LEU A 23 25.77 -17.48 2.99
CA LEU A 23 25.72 -18.51 4.02
C LEU A 23 26.63 -19.71 3.67
N VAL A 24 26.57 -20.16 2.41
CA VAL A 24 27.44 -21.22 1.87
C VAL A 24 28.90 -20.78 1.96
N GLY A 25 29.24 -19.59 1.49
CA GLY A 25 30.60 -19.04 1.56
C GLY A 25 31.14 -18.89 2.99
N ALA A 26 30.26 -18.58 3.95
CA ALA A 26 30.63 -18.53 5.37
C ALA A 26 30.92 -19.93 5.95
N VAL A 27 30.10 -20.94 5.63
CA VAL A 27 30.28 -22.32 6.13
C VAL A 27 31.52 -22.99 5.50
N LEU A 28 31.76 -22.76 4.21
CA LEU A 28 32.94 -23.28 3.49
C LEU A 28 34.24 -22.52 3.81
N GLY A 29 34.17 -21.45 4.59
CA GLY A 29 35.34 -20.62 4.94
C GLY A 29 35.91 -19.81 3.79
N TRP A 30 35.19 -19.68 2.67
CA TRP A 30 35.59 -18.84 1.53
C TRP A 30 35.48 -17.35 1.84
N VAL A 31 34.66 -17.00 2.84
CA VAL A 31 34.45 -15.63 3.28
C VAL A 31 35.19 -15.39 4.60
N GLN A 32 36.09 -14.43 4.60
CA GLN A 32 36.69 -13.92 5.83
C GLN A 32 35.61 -13.26 6.72
N TRP A 33 35.53 -13.67 7.98
CA TRP A 33 34.55 -13.15 8.95
C TRP A 33 34.59 -11.63 9.11
N THR A 34 35.78 -11.03 9.02
CA THR A 34 36.00 -9.58 9.05
C THR A 34 35.34 -8.87 7.87
N GLY A 35 35.54 -9.39 6.65
CA GLY A 35 34.92 -8.86 5.45
C GLY A 35 33.40 -9.02 5.43
N PHE A 36 32.90 -10.16 5.92
CA PHE A 36 31.46 -10.39 6.11
C PHE A 36 30.84 -9.34 7.04
N LEU A 37 31.44 -9.14 8.22
CA LEU A 37 30.93 -8.17 9.21
C LEU A 37 30.99 -6.73 8.69
N ALA A 38 32.07 -6.37 8.00
CA ALA A 38 32.22 -5.04 7.40
C ALA A 38 31.15 -4.76 6.34
N MET A 39 30.89 -5.73 5.44
CA MET A 39 29.84 -5.62 4.43
C MET A 39 28.44 -5.57 5.04
N LEU A 40 28.18 -6.39 6.07
CA LEU A 40 26.90 -6.38 6.78
C LEU A 40 26.65 -5.03 7.46
N LEU A 41 27.65 -4.49 8.17
CA LEU A 41 27.55 -3.19 8.82
C LEU A 41 27.35 -2.07 7.81
N LEU A 42 28.07 -2.11 6.68
CA LEU A 42 27.91 -1.14 5.60
C LEU A 42 26.49 -1.16 5.02
N ALA A 43 25.96 -2.35 4.73
CA ALA A 43 24.61 -2.52 4.21
C ALA A 43 23.54 -2.00 5.19
N LEU A 44 23.67 -2.34 6.48
CA LEU A 44 22.77 -1.85 7.53
C LEU A 44 22.87 -0.32 7.70
N SER A 45 24.07 0.24 7.64
CA SER A 45 24.31 1.68 7.77
C SER A 45 23.69 2.46 6.62
N LEU A 46 23.87 1.99 5.37
CA LEU A 46 23.25 2.58 4.20
C LEU A 46 21.71 2.51 4.27
N GLY A 47 21.15 1.36 4.64
CA GLY A 47 19.71 1.19 4.79
C GLY A 47 19.11 2.10 5.86
N PHE A 48 19.80 2.22 7.00
CA PHE A 48 19.43 3.15 8.06
C PHE A 48 19.51 4.61 7.58
N MET A 49 20.57 4.99 6.86
CA MET A 49 20.79 6.36 6.39
C MET A 49 19.73 6.81 5.39
N ILE A 50 19.30 5.93 4.47
CA ILE A 50 18.18 6.21 3.55
C ILE A 50 16.88 6.42 4.32
N SER A 51 16.61 5.55 5.30
CA SER A 51 15.39 5.65 6.11
C SER A 51 15.37 6.91 6.97
N ALA A 52 16.51 7.27 7.57
CA ALA A 52 16.68 8.50 8.32
C ALA A 52 16.52 9.74 7.42
N LEU A 53 17.03 9.69 6.19
CA LEU A 53 16.84 10.78 5.23
C LEU A 53 15.38 10.93 4.80
N ALA A 54 14.67 9.84 4.56
CA ALA A 54 13.24 9.87 4.26
C ALA A 54 12.44 10.48 5.43
N LEU A 55 12.76 10.09 6.67
CA LEU A 55 12.13 10.64 7.87
C LEU A 55 12.47 12.13 8.08
N LEU A 56 13.70 12.54 7.77
CA LEU A 56 14.13 13.93 7.83
C LEU A 56 13.39 14.79 6.79
N LEU A 57 13.28 14.30 5.55
CA LEU A 57 12.54 14.99 4.49
C LEU A 57 11.07 15.14 4.85
N GLU A 58 10.45 14.10 5.42
CA GLU A 58 9.07 14.16 5.92
C GLU A 58 8.92 15.17 7.06
N ALA A 59 9.87 15.22 8.00
CA ALA A 59 9.84 16.19 9.10
C ALA A 59 9.98 17.64 8.60
N LEU A 60 10.80 17.87 7.57
CA LEU A 60 10.98 19.18 6.93
C LEU A 60 9.77 19.59 6.08
N ALA A 61 9.17 18.64 5.35
CA ALA A 61 8.09 18.92 4.40
C ALA A 61 6.73 19.11 5.07
N SER A 62 6.40 18.27 6.06
CA SER A 62 5.04 18.17 6.57
C SER A 62 4.80 18.98 7.83
N GLY A 63 5.84 19.36 8.59
CA GLY A 63 5.69 20.02 9.90
C GLY A 63 4.80 19.25 10.90
N LEU A 64 4.49 17.99 10.61
CA LEU A 64 3.29 17.28 11.08
C LEU A 64 3.54 16.41 12.32
N TYR A 65 4.79 16.32 12.79
CA TYR A 65 5.17 15.48 13.93
C TYR A 65 5.40 16.34 15.19
N PRO A 66 4.39 16.55 16.03
CA PRO A 66 4.52 17.34 17.25
C PRO A 66 5.30 16.62 18.38
N ARG A 67 5.66 15.33 18.22
CA ARG A 67 6.27 14.53 19.30
C ARG A 67 7.49 13.71 18.84
N PRO A 68 8.67 13.90 19.45
CA PRO A 68 9.91 13.17 19.08
C PRO A 68 9.81 11.66 19.31
N ARG A 69 8.92 11.22 20.20
CA ARG A 69 8.67 9.79 20.45
C ARG A 69 8.16 9.04 19.22
N GLN A 70 7.35 9.68 18.37
CA GLN A 70 6.85 9.04 17.14
C GLN A 70 7.98 8.85 16.13
N ILE A 71 8.86 9.84 16.01
CA ILE A 71 10.07 9.79 15.18
C ILE A 71 11.00 8.66 15.64
N ALA A 72 11.21 8.50 16.95
CA ALA A 72 12.03 7.41 17.49
C ALA A 72 11.46 6.01 17.20
N VAL A 73 10.13 5.85 17.29
CA VAL A 73 9.46 4.57 16.95
C VAL A 73 9.58 4.27 15.46
N LEU A 74 9.42 5.28 14.59
CA LEU A 74 9.60 5.14 13.15
C LEU A 74 11.06 4.79 12.79
N ALA A 75 12.04 5.40 13.45
CA ALA A 75 13.45 5.07 13.27
C ALA A 75 13.78 3.64 13.73
N ALA A 76 13.21 3.19 14.85
CA ALA A 76 13.34 1.81 15.31
C ALA A 76 12.70 0.81 14.32
N MET A 77 11.55 1.16 13.73
CA MET A 77 10.91 0.34 12.68
C MET A 77 11.75 0.28 11.41
N ALA A 78 12.40 1.37 11.02
CA ALA A 78 13.32 1.37 9.88
C ALA A 78 14.52 0.43 10.07
N LEU A 79 15.05 0.32 11.30
CA LEU A 79 16.08 -0.68 11.62
C LEU A 79 15.52 -2.10 11.53
N ALA A 80 14.35 -2.34 12.12
CA ALA A 80 13.69 -3.65 12.07
C ALA A 80 13.37 -4.08 10.63
N GLU A 81 13.05 -3.13 9.75
CA GLU A 81 12.78 -3.38 8.35
C GLU A 81 13.99 -4.02 7.63
N ASN A 82 15.19 -3.48 7.89
CA ASN A 82 16.44 -3.92 7.27
C ASN A 82 16.87 -5.31 7.74
N LEU A 83 16.62 -5.66 9.01
CA LEU A 83 17.09 -6.91 9.62
C LEU A 83 16.25 -8.14 9.25
N GLY A 84 14.94 -7.99 9.03
CA GLY A 84 14.07 -9.16 8.85
C GLY A 84 12.87 -8.95 7.93
N TYR A 85 12.24 -7.76 7.94
CA TYR A 85 11.05 -7.54 7.13
C TYR A 85 11.33 -7.67 5.64
N ARG A 86 12.44 -7.11 5.16
CA ARG A 86 12.86 -7.22 3.76
C ARG A 86 13.02 -8.68 3.32
N GLN A 87 13.61 -9.51 4.20
CA GLN A 87 13.81 -10.93 3.95
C GLN A 87 12.49 -11.70 3.84
N MET A 88 11.56 -11.42 4.75
CA MET A 88 10.24 -12.05 4.73
C MET A 88 9.43 -11.67 3.49
N VAL A 89 9.45 -10.39 3.10
CA VAL A 89 8.75 -9.94 1.89
C VAL A 89 9.32 -10.61 0.64
N SER A 90 10.64 -10.76 0.54
CA SER A 90 11.28 -11.43 -0.60
C SER A 90 10.94 -12.92 -0.66
N LEU A 91 10.81 -13.60 0.49
CA LEU A 91 10.29 -14.98 0.56
C LEU A 91 8.84 -15.09 0.08
N TRP A 92 7.97 -14.18 0.51
CA TRP A 92 6.57 -14.17 0.06
C TRP A 92 6.44 -13.87 -1.43
N ARG A 93 7.26 -12.96 -1.95
CA ARG A 93 7.34 -12.66 -3.39
C ARG A 93 7.79 -13.89 -4.19
N LEU A 94 8.84 -14.59 -3.73
CA LEU A 94 9.29 -15.82 -4.37
C LEU A 94 8.22 -16.91 -4.33
N GLN A 95 7.49 -17.03 -3.22
CA GLN A 95 6.40 -18.00 -3.10
C GLN A 95 5.23 -17.67 -4.04
N GLY A 96 4.88 -16.39 -4.21
CA GLY A 96 3.92 -15.92 -5.21
C GLY A 96 4.37 -16.26 -6.64
N LEU A 97 5.64 -15.97 -6.96
CA LEU A 97 6.25 -16.30 -8.24
C LEU A 97 6.21 -17.81 -8.54
N TRP A 98 6.58 -18.63 -7.56
CA TRP A 98 6.56 -20.09 -7.68
C TRP A 98 5.14 -20.67 -7.84
N ARG A 99 4.11 -20.01 -7.26
CA ARG A 99 2.70 -20.39 -7.47
C ARG A 99 2.21 -19.99 -8.86
N TRP A 100 2.60 -18.81 -9.33
CA TRP A 100 2.30 -18.32 -10.68
C TRP A 100 2.93 -19.21 -11.76
N MET A 101 4.22 -19.58 -11.63
CA MET A 101 4.89 -20.48 -12.58
C MET A 101 4.22 -21.87 -12.67
N ARG A 102 3.59 -22.34 -11.60
CA ARG A 102 2.84 -23.62 -11.58
C ARG A 102 1.40 -23.49 -12.06
N GLY A 103 1.01 -22.35 -12.64
CA GLY A 103 -0.33 -22.12 -13.19
C GLY A 103 -1.44 -22.02 -12.13
N LYS A 104 -1.11 -21.82 -10.84
CA LYS A 104 -2.14 -21.69 -9.80
C LYS A 104 -2.79 -20.31 -9.91
N GLN A 105 -4.09 -20.30 -10.23
CA GLN A 105 -4.95 -19.12 -10.20
C GLN A 105 -4.88 -18.49 -8.80
N GLN A 106 -4.46 -17.22 -8.73
CA GLN A 106 -4.45 -16.48 -7.47
C GLN A 106 -5.88 -16.06 -7.15
N VAL A 107 -6.54 -16.80 -6.25
CA VAL A 107 -7.85 -16.39 -5.75
C VAL A 107 -7.62 -15.34 -4.67
N TRP A 108 -7.91 -14.07 -5.01
CA TRP A 108 -7.95 -13.02 -4.01
C TRP A 108 -9.11 -13.32 -3.06
N GLY A 109 -8.84 -13.35 -1.75
CA GLY A 109 -9.88 -13.60 -0.76
C GLY A 109 -11.02 -12.59 -0.90
N THR A 110 -12.26 -13.02 -0.68
CA THR A 110 -13.43 -12.13 -0.70
C THR A 110 -13.28 -11.08 0.39
N MET A 111 -13.13 -9.81 0.01
CA MET A 111 -13.00 -8.71 0.96
C MET A 111 -14.39 -8.31 1.46
N THR A 112 -14.88 -8.99 2.51
CA THR A 112 -16.16 -8.67 3.12
C THR A 112 -16.02 -7.36 3.90
N ARG A 113 -16.45 -6.26 3.30
CA ARG A 113 -16.53 -4.95 3.97
C ARG A 113 -17.84 -4.92 4.74
N THR A 114 -17.78 -5.15 6.04
CA THR A 114 -18.90 -4.86 6.94
C THR A 114 -18.96 -3.35 7.13
N ALA A 115 -19.84 -2.68 6.38
CA ALA A 115 -20.20 -1.30 6.70
C ALA A 115 -20.99 -1.33 8.01
N ALA A 116 -20.33 -0.99 9.12
CA ALA A 116 -20.95 -0.84 10.43
C ALA A 116 -21.71 0.51 10.54
N LEU A 117 -22.53 0.81 9.54
CA LEU A 117 -23.61 1.79 9.63
C LEU A 117 -24.88 0.97 9.42
N GLY A 118 -25.57 0.69 10.52
CA GLY A 118 -26.83 -0.04 10.49
C GLY A 118 -27.84 0.69 9.61
N GLU A 119 -28.11 0.12 8.45
CA GLU A 119 -29.38 0.30 7.76
C GLU A 119 -29.68 -1.06 7.12
N ALA A 120 -30.82 -1.64 7.47
CA ALA A 120 -31.25 -2.93 6.95
C ALA A 120 -31.23 -2.88 5.42
N ALA A 121 -30.46 -3.78 4.79
CA ALA A 121 -30.45 -3.93 3.35
C ALA A 121 -31.86 -4.32 2.88
N GLY A 122 -32.64 -3.32 2.45
CA GLY A 122 -33.73 -3.54 1.51
C GLY A 122 -33.19 -4.22 0.25
N PRO A 123 -34.05 -4.90 -0.54
CA PRO A 123 -33.62 -5.66 -1.70
C PRO A 123 -32.72 -4.81 -2.61
N PRO A 124 -31.65 -5.39 -3.18
CA PRO A 124 -30.66 -4.65 -3.94
C PRO A 124 -31.36 -3.86 -5.03
N ALA A 125 -31.20 -2.53 -4.98
CA ALA A 125 -31.64 -1.67 -6.07
C ALA A 125 -30.99 -2.17 -7.37
N PRO A 126 -31.75 -2.26 -8.48
CA PRO A 126 -31.19 -2.70 -9.75
C PRO A 126 -30.00 -1.80 -10.09
N ALA A 127 -28.92 -2.43 -10.56
CA ALA A 127 -27.67 -1.76 -10.88
C ALA A 127 -27.93 -0.50 -11.72
N PRO A 128 -27.36 0.67 -11.39
CA PRO A 128 -27.54 1.84 -12.20
C PRO A 128 -26.97 1.55 -13.59
N ASP A 129 -27.85 1.53 -14.58
CA ASP A 129 -27.47 1.53 -15.98
C ASP A 129 -26.47 2.67 -16.20
N ALA A 130 -25.35 2.31 -16.82
CA ALA A 130 -24.17 3.11 -17.11
C ALA A 130 -24.38 4.62 -16.95
N ILE A 131 -23.55 5.24 -16.09
CA ILE A 131 -23.37 6.68 -15.90
C ILE A 131 -23.53 7.40 -17.25
N ARG A 132 -24.74 7.88 -17.53
CA ARG A 132 -25.08 8.62 -18.73
C ARG A 132 -24.69 10.06 -18.47
N LEU A 133 -23.42 10.38 -18.77
CA LEU A 133 -22.82 11.72 -18.62
C LEU A 133 -23.51 12.83 -19.45
N ASP A 134 -24.52 12.47 -20.26
CA ASP A 134 -25.21 13.39 -21.17
C ASP A 134 -26.68 13.68 -20.78
N ALA A 135 -27.16 13.23 -19.62
CA ALA A 135 -28.51 13.56 -19.15
C ALA A 135 -28.49 14.87 -18.32
N PRO A 136 -29.32 15.88 -18.63
CA PRO A 136 -29.48 17.03 -17.74
C PRO A 136 -30.00 16.54 -16.38
N PRO A 137 -29.59 17.16 -15.26
CA PRO A 137 -30.01 16.73 -13.93
C PRO A 137 -31.53 16.84 -13.82
N GLU A 138 -32.22 15.70 -13.76
CA GLU A 138 -33.64 15.66 -13.43
C GLU A 138 -33.82 16.19 -12.00
N CYS A 139 -34.68 17.18 -11.81
CA CYS A 139 -34.96 17.70 -10.48
C CYS A 139 -35.58 16.57 -9.62
N PRO A 140 -35.11 16.38 -8.37
CA PRO A 140 -35.75 15.45 -7.45
C PRO A 140 -37.23 15.85 -7.21
N PRO A 141 -38.10 14.88 -6.84
CA PRO A 141 -39.54 15.11 -6.68
C PRO A 141 -39.87 16.25 -5.70
N PRO A 142 -41.05 16.89 -5.82
CA PRO A 142 -41.39 18.11 -5.09
C PRO A 142 -41.24 17.95 -3.57
N CYS A 143 -40.62 18.95 -2.95
CA CYS A 143 -40.18 18.94 -1.56
C CYS A 143 -41.36 18.77 -0.60
N THR A 144 -41.50 17.62 0.05
CA THR A 144 -42.52 17.40 1.08
C THR A 144 -42.08 17.91 2.46
N ASN A 145 -40.77 18.17 2.68
CA ASN A 145 -40.21 18.47 4.01
C ASN A 145 -39.06 19.50 3.92
N ALA A 146 -38.86 20.29 4.99
CA ALA A 146 -37.84 21.35 5.07
C ALA A 146 -36.39 20.86 4.89
N ALA A 147 -36.07 19.63 5.31
CA ALA A 147 -34.74 19.04 5.13
C ALA A 147 -34.41 18.70 3.67
N ALA A 148 -35.41 18.40 2.85
CA ALA A 148 -35.22 18.15 1.41
C ALA A 148 -34.92 19.45 0.64
N CYS A 149 -35.35 20.60 1.19
CA CYS A 149 -35.24 21.91 0.56
C CYS A 149 -33.84 22.55 0.72
N SER A 150 -33.04 22.13 1.71
CA SER A 150 -31.68 22.67 1.90
C SER A 150 -30.68 22.14 0.87
N VAL A 151 -30.88 20.91 0.39
CA VAL A 151 -30.05 20.26 -0.63
C VAL A 151 -30.33 20.83 -2.02
N THR A 152 -31.60 21.13 -2.34
CA THR A 152 -32.01 21.68 -3.64
C THR A 152 -31.70 23.16 -3.82
N LYS A 153 -31.48 23.91 -2.73
CA LYS A 153 -31.18 25.36 -2.77
C LYS A 153 -29.89 25.71 -3.52
N ASN A 154 -28.94 24.77 -3.60
CA ASN A 154 -27.65 24.95 -4.29
C ASN A 154 -27.62 24.37 -5.71
N TRP A 155 -28.74 23.89 -6.24
CA TRP A 155 -28.77 23.26 -7.57
C TRP A 155 -29.06 24.29 -8.67
N PRO A 156 -28.14 24.52 -9.63
CA PRO A 156 -28.25 25.61 -10.60
C PRO A 156 -29.42 25.54 -11.61
N ALA A 157 -30.20 24.45 -11.66
CA ALA A 157 -31.09 24.15 -12.78
C ALA A 157 -32.58 23.89 -12.44
N CYS A 158 -33.04 24.07 -11.18
CA CYS A 158 -34.47 23.89 -10.85
C CYS A 158 -35.20 25.26 -10.78
N PRO A 159 -36.02 25.62 -11.78
CA PRO A 159 -36.79 26.86 -11.77
C PRO A 159 -38.06 26.65 -10.93
N GLY A 160 -37.99 26.91 -9.63
CA GLY A 160 -39.20 26.77 -8.79
C GLY A 160 -39.04 26.93 -7.29
N CYS A 161 -37.82 26.93 -6.73
CA CYS A 161 -37.60 27.25 -5.32
C CYS A 161 -37.12 28.70 -5.16
N ARG A 162 -37.97 29.65 -5.57
CA ARG A 162 -37.89 31.03 -5.08
C ARG A 162 -38.89 31.16 -3.93
N THR A 163 -38.39 31.52 -2.74
CA THR A 163 -39.22 32.25 -1.77
C THR A 163 -39.66 33.56 -2.38
#